data_AF-A0A256XTG5-F1
#
_entry.id   AF-A0A256XTG5-F1
#
_cell.length_a   1.000
_cell.length_b   1.000
_cell.length_c   1.000
_cell.angle_alpha   90.00
_cell.angle_beta   90.00
_cell.angle_gamma   90.00
#
_symmetry.space_group_name_H-M   'P 1'
#
loop_
_entity.id
_entity.type
_entity.pdbx_description
1 polymer ?
#
loop_
_entity_poly.entity_id
_entity_poly.type
_entity_poly.pdbx_seq_one_letter_code
_entity_poly.pdbx_strand_id
1 'polypeptide(L)'
;MKSTRVGLLLMLLSMSLSEVVSLSFLVSTGGKLASESIASPFNIATIIVSFLEPVALLLEIIAIIIVESDSKRLTETGIHRRLALTAGLLFVAWAILNFIVYLPLSLLGMKTGSLQLVRLALATKTIAALFQYPIPFLLVYGIASDSRIKLALWAALILTILGGLEVIITPITGVGLKQVPVQGNKFYVPRYEIDYTSWPYPVFLVLSHSGGILYMLVYAITIRKLSSIRQPYYHY
;
A
#
# COMPACT_ATOMS: atom_id res chain seq x y z
N MET A 1 -1.65 -4.22 25.37
CA MET A 1 -2.67 -3.41 24.64
C MET A 1 -2.32 -1.93 24.46
N LYS A 2 -1.65 -1.22 25.40
CA LYS A 2 -1.22 0.18 25.15
C LYS A 2 -0.31 0.26 23.91
N SER A 3 0.61 -0.70 23.77
CA SER A 3 1.52 -0.79 22.63
C SER A 3 0.78 -1.19 21.35
N THR A 4 -0.10 -2.21 21.38
CA THR A 4 -0.97 -2.51 20.22
C THR A 4 -1.74 -1.28 19.74
N ARG A 5 -2.33 -0.49 20.64
CA ARG A 5 -3.05 0.74 20.27
C ARG A 5 -2.14 1.74 19.53
N VAL A 6 -0.90 1.92 20.01
CA VAL A 6 0.08 2.78 19.33
C VAL A 6 0.42 2.22 17.96
N GLY A 7 0.64 0.91 17.83
CA GLY A 7 0.86 0.27 16.54
C GLY A 7 -0.32 0.46 15.57
N LEU A 8 -1.56 0.31 16.04
CA LEU A 8 -2.74 0.58 15.21
C LEU A 8 -2.86 2.07 14.83
N LEU A 9 -2.51 3.01 15.71
CA LEU A 9 -2.46 4.43 15.38
C LEU A 9 -1.42 4.73 14.30
N LEU A 10 -0.23 4.15 14.40
CA LEU A 10 0.81 4.31 13.38
C LEU A 10 0.39 3.74 12.03
N MET A 11 -0.27 2.58 12.03
CA MET A 11 -0.83 2.00 10.80
C MET A 11 -1.94 2.89 10.22
N LEU A 12 -2.82 3.45 11.05
CA LEU A 12 -3.85 4.40 10.60
C LEU A 12 -3.21 5.64 9.96
N LEU A 13 -2.16 6.18 10.57
CA LEU A 13 -1.40 7.31 10.01
C LEU A 13 -0.72 6.94 8.70
N SER A 14 -0.11 5.75 8.62
CA SER A 14 0.47 5.22 7.39
C SER A 14 -0.55 5.16 6.25
N MET A 15 -1.70 4.53 6.49
CA MET A 15 -2.78 4.43 5.49
C MET A 15 -3.33 5.81 5.09
N SER A 16 -3.51 6.71 6.06
CA SER A 16 -3.97 8.07 5.80
C SER A 16 -2.99 8.83 4.91
N LEU A 17 -1.68 8.67 5.18
CA LEU A 17 -0.63 9.31 4.40
C LEU A 17 -0.58 8.76 2.97
N SER A 18 -0.65 7.43 2.80
CA SER A 18 -0.72 6.78 1.50
C SER A 18 -1.95 7.22 0.69
N GLU A 19 -3.10 7.38 1.34
CA GLU A 19 -4.32 7.89 0.70
C GLU A 19 -4.15 9.34 0.24
N VAL A 20 -3.59 10.20 1.10
CA VAL A 20 -3.29 11.60 0.77
C VAL A 20 -2.32 11.67 -0.42
N VAL A 21 -1.28 10.83 -0.44
CA VAL A 21 -0.36 10.76 -1.59
C VAL A 21 -1.10 10.39 -2.86
N SER A 22 -1.90 9.31 -2.82
CA SER A 22 -2.64 8.80 -3.98
C SER A 22 -3.61 9.84 -4.55
N LEU A 23 -4.42 10.47 -3.69
CA LEU A 23 -5.38 11.50 -4.11
C LEU A 23 -4.68 12.77 -4.59
N SER A 24 -3.62 13.22 -3.90
CA SER A 24 -2.85 14.40 -4.31
C SER A 24 -2.17 14.18 -5.65
N PHE A 25 -1.67 12.97 -5.89
CA PHE A 25 -1.09 12.56 -7.17
C PHE A 25 -2.14 12.61 -8.29
N LEU A 26 -3.33 12.05 -8.06
CA LEU A 26 -4.42 12.07 -9.04
C LEU A 26 -4.84 13.52 -9.38
N VAL A 27 -5.01 14.38 -8.37
CA VAL A 27 -5.40 15.77 -8.55
C VAL A 27 -4.32 16.58 -9.27
N SER A 28 -3.06 16.44 -8.85
CA SER A 28 -1.93 17.20 -9.42
C SER A 28 -1.61 16.82 -10.87
N THR A 29 -1.93 15.58 -11.27
CA THR A 29 -1.77 15.10 -12.65
C THR A 29 -3.03 15.29 -13.50
N GLY A 30 -4.11 15.84 -12.93
CA GLY A 30 -5.41 15.93 -13.61
C GLY A 30 -5.97 14.56 -14.01
N GLY A 31 -5.60 13.50 -13.28
CA GLY A 31 -5.91 12.12 -13.60
C GLY A 31 -5.13 11.54 -14.77
N LYS A 32 -4.10 12.21 -15.30
CA LYS A 32 -3.35 11.75 -16.48
C LYS A 32 -1.90 11.49 -16.13
N LEU A 33 -1.51 10.23 -16.24
CA LEU A 33 -0.13 9.80 -16.02
C LEU A 33 0.60 9.67 -17.34
N ALA A 34 1.51 10.60 -17.61
CA ALA A 34 2.47 10.50 -18.71
C ALA A 34 3.90 10.34 -18.16
N SER A 35 4.74 9.57 -18.85
CA SER A 35 6.17 9.47 -18.51
C SER A 35 6.88 10.83 -18.46
N GLU A 36 6.38 11.81 -19.21
CA GLU A 36 6.94 13.16 -19.30
C GLU A 36 6.52 14.05 -18.12
N SER A 37 5.35 13.81 -17.52
CA SER A 37 4.89 14.54 -16.33
C SER A 37 5.66 14.21 -15.05
N ILE A 38 6.29 13.03 -14.97
CA ILE A 38 7.07 12.58 -13.80
C ILE A 38 8.56 12.97 -13.92
N ALA A 39 9.03 13.30 -15.13
CA ALA A 39 10.44 13.56 -15.42
C ALA A 39 10.97 14.88 -14.84
N SER A 40 10.10 15.78 -14.36
CA SER A 40 10.51 16.98 -13.66
C SER A 40 10.67 16.71 -12.15
N PRO A 41 11.89 16.78 -11.59
CA PRO A 41 12.12 16.55 -10.16
C PRO A 41 11.45 17.60 -9.25
N PHE A 42 11.02 18.73 -9.83
CA PHE A 42 10.32 19.80 -9.12
C PHE A 42 8.79 19.75 -9.30
N ASN A 43 8.25 18.70 -9.92
CA ASN A 43 6.80 18.50 -9.94
C ASN A 43 6.32 18.19 -8.51
N ILE A 44 5.28 18.92 -8.07
CA ILE A 44 4.62 18.72 -6.77
C ILE A 44 4.23 17.24 -6.57
N ALA A 45 3.74 16.58 -7.63
CA ALA A 45 3.40 15.15 -7.60
C ALA A 45 4.61 14.28 -7.23
N THR A 46 5.76 14.53 -7.86
CA THR A 46 7.01 13.82 -7.62
C THR A 46 7.54 14.07 -6.21
N ILE A 47 7.45 15.31 -5.72
CA ILE A 47 7.89 15.67 -4.35
C ILE A 47 7.03 14.97 -3.30
N ILE A 48 5.70 15.01 -3.46
CA ILE A 48 4.75 14.38 -2.53
C ILE A 48 5.02 12.89 -2.42
N VAL A 49 5.10 12.19 -3.55
CA VAL A 49 5.40 10.74 -3.60
C VAL A 49 6.76 10.47 -2.96
N SER A 50 7.82 11.18 -3.38
CA SER A 50 9.19 10.89 -2.94
C SER A 50 9.44 11.13 -1.46
N PHE A 51 8.70 12.04 -0.81
CA PHE A 51 8.85 12.31 0.62
C PHE A 51 7.87 11.54 1.49
N LEU A 52 6.60 11.45 1.09
CA LEU A 52 5.55 10.90 1.97
C LEU A 52 5.43 9.38 1.87
N GLU A 53 5.71 8.75 0.71
CA GLU A 53 5.67 7.28 0.61
C GLU A 53 6.69 6.60 1.52
N PRO A 54 7.98 7.02 1.59
CA PRO A 54 8.92 6.41 2.53
C PRO A 54 8.50 6.56 3.99
N VAL A 55 7.89 7.69 4.35
CA VAL A 55 7.37 7.93 5.69
C VAL A 55 6.19 7.01 5.99
N ALA A 56 5.24 6.87 5.06
CA ALA A 56 4.11 5.96 5.20
C ALA A 56 4.58 4.51 5.39
N LEU A 57 5.58 4.08 4.60
CA LEU A 57 6.18 2.76 4.71
C LEU A 57 6.90 2.57 6.06
N LEU A 58 7.65 3.57 6.53
CA LEU A 58 8.32 3.51 7.83
C LEU A 58 7.31 3.36 8.98
N LEU A 59 6.20 4.11 8.92
CA LEU A 59 5.12 3.99 9.88
C LEU A 59 4.48 2.60 9.86
N GLU A 60 4.29 2.02 8.67
CA GLU A 60 3.77 0.65 8.49
C GLU A 60 4.71 -0.38 9.16
N ILE A 61 6.01 -0.27 8.90
CA ILE A 61 7.05 -1.15 9.51
C ILE A 61 7.00 -1.07 11.03
N ILE A 62 7.01 0.14 11.58
CA ILE A 62 7.00 0.35 13.03
C ILE A 62 5.69 -0.20 13.63
N ALA A 63 4.55 0.01 12.95
CA ALA A 63 3.27 -0.52 13.37
C ALA A 63 3.27 -2.05 13.46
N ILE A 64 3.76 -2.74 12.41
CA ILE A 64 3.87 -4.21 12.38
C ILE A 64 4.73 -4.68 13.56
N ILE A 65 5.93 -4.10 13.73
CA ILE A 65 6.87 -4.49 14.79
C ILE A 65 6.24 -4.33 16.18
N ILE A 66 5.57 -3.21 16.43
CA ILE A 66 4.94 -2.94 17.73
C ILE A 66 3.78 -3.91 17.99
N VAL A 67 2.90 -4.13 17.02
CA VAL A 67 1.75 -5.04 17.16
C VAL A 67 2.23 -6.47 17.36
N GLU A 68 3.18 -6.94 16.55
CA GLU A 68 3.77 -8.28 16.69
C GLU A 68 4.44 -8.45 18.05
N SER A 69 5.22 -7.46 18.50
CA SER A 69 5.92 -7.52 19.79
C SER A 69 4.96 -7.53 20.99
N ASP A 70 3.88 -6.75 20.96
CA ASP A 70 2.85 -6.78 22.02
C ASP A 70 2.06 -8.11 21.97
N SER A 71 1.80 -8.65 20.78
CA SER A 71 1.08 -9.93 20.61
C SER A 71 1.84 -11.13 21.21
N LYS A 72 3.18 -11.10 21.22
CA LYS A 72 4.02 -12.13 21.86
C LYS A 72 3.90 -12.13 23.38
N ARG A 73 3.60 -10.98 23.99
CA ARG A 73 3.48 -10.80 25.45
C ARG A 73 2.10 -11.19 25.98
N LEU A 74 1.10 -11.28 25.10
CA LEU A 74 -0.29 -11.60 25.44
C LEU A 74 -0.53 -13.11 25.26
N THR A 75 -0.34 -13.87 26.33
CA THR A 75 -0.45 -15.34 26.37
C THR A 75 -1.85 -15.87 26.00
N GLU A 76 -2.89 -15.04 26.11
CA GLU A 76 -4.30 -15.45 25.96
C GLU A 76 -4.88 -15.30 24.54
N THR A 77 -4.15 -14.71 23.57
CA THR A 77 -4.70 -14.43 22.22
C THR A 77 -3.89 -15.08 21.09
N GLY A 78 -3.82 -16.42 21.09
CA GLY A 78 -3.06 -17.19 20.10
C GLY A 78 -3.37 -16.87 18.64
N ILE A 79 -4.63 -16.51 18.33
CA ILE A 79 -5.05 -16.12 16.97
C ILE A 79 -4.44 -14.77 16.57
N HIS A 80 -4.52 -13.75 17.42
CA HIS A 80 -3.98 -12.43 17.10
C HIS A 80 -2.47 -12.47 16.89
N ARG A 81 -1.73 -13.23 17.70
CA ARG A 81 -0.30 -13.46 17.53
C ARG A 81 0.04 -14.09 16.19
N ARG A 82 -0.70 -15.13 15.77
CA ARG A 82 -0.49 -15.79 14.47
C ARG A 82 -0.72 -14.81 13.32
N LEU A 83 -1.80 -14.03 13.37
CA LEU A 83 -2.12 -13.05 12.33
C LEU A 83 -1.08 -11.92 12.24
N ALA A 84 -0.62 -11.39 13.38
CA ALA A 84 0.43 -10.37 13.41
C ALA A 84 1.75 -10.89 12.82
N LEU A 85 2.13 -12.13 13.14
CA LEU A 85 3.30 -12.78 12.55
C LEU A 85 3.12 -13.02 11.04
N THR A 86 1.94 -13.45 10.60
CA THR A 86 1.62 -13.57 9.18
C THR A 86 1.76 -12.21 8.48
N ALA A 87 1.28 -11.12 9.08
CA ALA A 87 1.44 -9.77 8.53
C ALA A 87 2.93 -9.41 8.33
N GLY A 88 3.78 -9.70 9.33
CA GLY A 88 5.22 -9.53 9.22
C GLY A 88 5.84 -10.37 8.09
N LEU A 89 5.45 -11.64 7.94
CA LEU A 89 5.93 -12.50 6.85
C LEU A 89 5.48 -12.01 5.48
N LEU A 90 4.23 -11.56 5.33
CA LEU A 90 3.76 -10.97 4.07
C LEU A 90 4.52 -9.69 3.74
N PHE A 91 4.82 -8.85 4.74
CA PHE A 91 5.65 -7.66 4.54
C PHE A 91 7.06 -8.01 4.05
N VAL A 92 7.69 -9.03 4.63
CA VAL A 92 9.00 -9.52 4.17
C VAL A 92 8.92 -10.04 2.73
N ALA A 93 7.89 -10.82 2.39
CA ALA A 93 7.67 -11.30 1.03
C ALA A 93 7.49 -10.14 0.03
N TRP A 94 6.69 -9.13 0.41
CA TRP A 94 6.53 -7.89 -0.36
C TRP A 94 7.87 -7.19 -0.57
N ALA A 95 8.70 -7.07 0.47
CA ALA A 95 10.01 -6.41 0.37
C ALA A 95 10.95 -7.17 -0.55
N ILE A 96 11.03 -8.50 -0.42
CA ILE A 96 11.82 -9.36 -1.31
C ILE A 96 11.41 -9.16 -2.77
N LEU A 97 10.10 -9.21 -3.05
CA LEU A 97 9.61 -9.05 -4.42
C LEU A 97 9.91 -7.65 -4.98
N ASN A 98 9.83 -6.59 -4.18
CA ASN A 98 10.13 -5.23 -4.65
C ASN A 98 11.64 -5.00 -4.86
N PHE A 99 12.48 -5.35 -3.88
CA PHE A 99 13.89 -4.98 -3.88
C PHE A 99 14.80 -5.99 -4.57
N ILE A 100 14.48 -7.28 -4.48
CA ILE A 100 15.34 -8.37 -5.00
C ILE A 100 14.88 -8.80 -6.39
N VAL A 101 13.60 -8.65 -6.73
CA VAL A 101 13.05 -9.15 -8.01
C VAL A 101 12.66 -8.00 -8.94
N TYR A 102 11.69 -7.17 -8.54
CA TYR A 102 11.17 -6.07 -9.37
C TYR A 102 12.26 -5.08 -9.78
N LEU A 103 13.00 -4.53 -8.81
CA LEU A 103 13.99 -3.49 -9.09
C LEU A 103 15.10 -3.99 -10.02
N PRO A 104 15.73 -5.16 -9.80
CA PRO A 104 16.71 -5.70 -10.74
C PRO A 104 16.14 -6.00 -12.13
N LEU A 105 14.94 -6.58 -12.23
CA LEU A 105 14.30 -6.86 -13.52
C LEU A 105 13.98 -5.58 -14.29
N SER A 106 13.49 -4.54 -13.60
CA SER A 106 13.21 -3.23 -14.18
C SER A 106 14.49 -2.60 -14.73
N LEU A 107 15.55 -2.54 -13.92
CA LEU A 107 16.85 -1.99 -14.33
C LEU A 107 17.46 -2.76 -15.50
N LEU A 108 17.40 -4.10 -15.47
CA LEU A 108 17.91 -4.94 -16.55
C LEU A 108 17.10 -4.74 -17.84
N GLY A 109 15.77 -4.67 -17.74
CA GLY A 109 14.89 -4.40 -18.88
C GLY A 109 15.17 -3.04 -19.51
N MET A 110 15.32 -2.00 -18.69
CA MET A 110 15.66 -0.65 -19.16
C MET A 110 17.07 -0.57 -19.78
N LYS A 111 18.05 -1.29 -19.22
CA LYS A 111 19.42 -1.34 -19.75
C LYS A 111 19.50 -2.09 -21.08
N THR A 112 18.74 -3.18 -21.23
CA THR A 112 18.77 -4.05 -22.43
C THR A 112 17.77 -3.65 -23.50
N GLY A 113 16.81 -2.77 -23.18
CA GLY A 113 15.69 -2.46 -24.05
C GLY A 113 14.66 -3.60 -24.15
N SER A 114 14.68 -4.53 -23.20
CA SER A 114 13.75 -5.67 -23.19
C SER A 114 12.40 -5.27 -22.59
N LEU A 115 11.41 -5.08 -23.47
CA LEU A 115 10.04 -4.81 -23.05
C LEU A 115 9.44 -5.97 -22.23
N GLN A 116 9.82 -7.21 -22.53
CA GLN A 116 9.38 -8.38 -21.79
C GLN A 116 9.85 -8.35 -20.34
N LEU A 117 11.11 -7.96 -20.10
CA LEU A 117 11.65 -7.83 -18.74
C LEU A 117 10.97 -6.70 -17.97
N VAL A 118 10.67 -5.57 -18.62
CA VAL A 118 9.93 -4.46 -17.99
C VAL A 118 8.50 -4.88 -17.63
N ARG A 119 7.80 -5.57 -18.53
CA ARG A 119 6.45 -6.08 -18.25
C ARG A 119 6.46 -7.14 -17.15
N LEU A 120 7.46 -8.02 -17.13
CA LEU A 120 7.64 -8.99 -16.06
C LEU A 120 7.89 -8.30 -14.72
N ALA A 121 8.73 -7.26 -14.69
CA ALA A 121 8.95 -6.47 -13.49
C ALA A 121 7.63 -5.87 -12.98
N LEU A 122 6.81 -5.27 -13.85
CA LEU A 122 5.51 -4.73 -13.45
C LEU A 122 4.53 -5.82 -12.95
N ALA A 123 4.56 -7.01 -13.55
CA ALA A 123 3.80 -8.15 -13.05
C ALA A 123 4.29 -8.58 -11.65
N THR A 124 5.61 -8.62 -11.42
CA THR A 124 6.19 -8.86 -10.08
C THR A 124 5.72 -7.79 -9.08
N LYS A 125 5.71 -6.51 -9.47
CA LYS A 125 5.21 -5.42 -8.61
C LYS A 125 3.73 -5.60 -8.24
N THR A 126 2.93 -6.06 -9.20
CA THR A 126 1.51 -6.41 -8.97
C THR A 126 1.37 -7.53 -7.94
N ILE A 127 2.15 -8.60 -8.12
CA ILE A 127 2.17 -9.73 -7.18
C ILE A 127 2.64 -9.27 -5.80
N ALA A 128 3.64 -8.39 -5.72
CA ALA A 128 4.09 -7.83 -4.46
C ALA A 128 2.95 -7.11 -3.73
N ALA A 129 2.16 -6.30 -4.43
CA ALA A 129 1.04 -5.56 -3.83
C ALA A 129 0.00 -6.49 -3.15
N LEU A 130 -0.23 -7.69 -3.68
CA LEU A 130 -1.10 -8.71 -3.05
C LEU A 130 -0.64 -9.13 -1.65
N PHE A 131 0.65 -9.07 -1.37
CA PHE A 131 1.19 -9.35 -0.04
C PHE A 131 1.02 -8.16 0.91
N GLN A 132 0.96 -6.93 0.40
CA GLN A 132 0.80 -5.74 1.23
C GLN A 132 -0.66 -5.49 1.63
N TYR A 133 -1.61 -5.66 0.71
CA TYR A 133 -3.04 -5.35 0.96
C TYR A 133 -3.68 -6.08 2.17
N PRO A 134 -3.31 -7.33 2.51
CA PRO A 134 -3.83 -8.01 3.69
C PRO A 134 -3.22 -7.56 5.01
N ILE A 135 -2.12 -6.80 5.02
CA ILE A 135 -1.42 -6.43 6.26
C ILE A 135 -2.34 -5.67 7.23
N PRO A 136 -3.06 -4.59 6.82
CA PRO A 136 -3.98 -3.90 7.71
C PRO A 136 -5.09 -4.81 8.24
N PHE A 137 -5.60 -5.73 7.40
CA PHE A 137 -6.58 -6.72 7.82
C PHE A 137 -6.04 -7.59 8.95
N LEU A 138 -4.88 -8.20 8.75
CA LEU A 138 -4.30 -9.18 9.68
C LEU A 138 -3.98 -8.57 11.05
N LEU A 139 -3.47 -7.33 11.07
CA LEU A 139 -3.09 -6.66 12.31
C LEU A 139 -4.28 -6.34 13.21
N VAL A 140 -5.47 -6.12 12.66
CA VAL A 140 -6.64 -5.70 13.44
C VAL A 140 -7.71 -6.79 13.58
N TYR A 141 -7.78 -7.77 12.66
CA TYR A 141 -8.82 -8.80 12.65
C TYR A 141 -8.89 -9.63 13.94
N GLY A 142 -7.73 -9.97 14.51
CA GLY A 142 -7.64 -10.72 15.77
C GLY A 142 -8.07 -9.92 17.01
N ILE A 143 -8.19 -8.60 16.88
CA ILE A 143 -8.59 -7.67 17.96
C ILE A 143 -10.06 -7.27 17.80
N ALA A 144 -10.56 -7.23 16.57
CA ALA A 144 -11.94 -6.92 16.28
C ALA A 144 -12.88 -7.95 16.94
N SER A 145 -13.65 -7.52 17.94
CA SER A 145 -14.59 -8.39 18.66
C SER A 145 -15.97 -8.46 17.99
N ASP A 146 -16.31 -7.47 17.18
CA ASP A 146 -17.64 -7.27 16.58
C ASP A 146 -17.71 -7.88 15.17
N SER A 147 -18.76 -8.66 14.89
CA SER A 147 -18.99 -9.28 13.59
C SER A 147 -19.17 -8.25 12.48
N ARG A 148 -19.75 -7.09 12.76
CA ARG A 148 -19.91 -5.99 11.79
C ARG A 148 -18.56 -5.39 11.41
N ILE A 149 -17.65 -5.24 12.38
CA ILE A 149 -16.29 -4.75 12.13
C ILE A 149 -15.52 -5.76 11.29
N LYS A 150 -15.65 -7.06 11.58
CA LYS A 150 -15.02 -8.12 10.76
C LYS A 150 -15.56 -8.13 9.32
N LEU A 151 -16.86 -7.94 9.14
CA LEU A 151 -17.46 -7.83 7.80
C LEU A 151 -16.93 -6.60 7.05
N ALA A 152 -16.83 -5.45 7.73
CA ALA A 152 -16.22 -4.24 7.14
C ALA A 152 -14.75 -4.47 6.75
N LEU A 153 -13.98 -5.22 7.54
CA LEU A 153 -12.60 -5.59 7.18
C LEU A 153 -12.52 -6.46 5.93
N TRP A 154 -13.40 -7.46 5.81
CA TRP A 154 -13.46 -8.29 4.62
C TRP A 154 -13.84 -7.47 3.38
N ALA A 155 -14.83 -6.59 3.50
CA ALA A 155 -15.21 -5.68 2.44
C ALA A 155 -14.04 -4.75 2.06
N ALA A 156 -13.34 -4.17 3.05
CA ALA A 156 -12.18 -3.31 2.83
C ALA A 156 -11.08 -4.05 2.05
N LEU A 157 -10.75 -5.27 2.46
CA LEU A 157 -9.77 -6.12 1.79
C LEU A 157 -10.15 -6.41 0.33
N ILE A 158 -11.38 -6.86 0.09
CA ILE A 158 -11.86 -7.22 -1.25
C ILE A 158 -11.85 -6.00 -2.17
N LEU A 159 -12.38 -4.87 -1.70
CA LEU A 159 -12.42 -3.62 -2.47
C LEU A 159 -11.00 -3.12 -2.81
N THR A 160 -10.09 -3.18 -1.85
CA THR A 160 -8.68 -2.77 -2.04
C THR A 160 -7.98 -3.68 -3.05
N ILE A 161 -8.16 -5.00 -2.95
CA ILE A 161 -7.58 -5.96 -3.90
C ILE A 161 -8.14 -5.74 -5.30
N LEU A 162 -9.47 -5.70 -5.46
CA LEU A 162 -10.10 -5.55 -6.78
C LEU A 162 -9.72 -4.22 -7.42
N GLY A 163 -9.87 -3.11 -6.72
CA GLY A 163 -9.53 -1.80 -7.27
C GLY A 163 -8.02 -1.64 -7.49
N GLY A 164 -7.22 -1.96 -6.47
CA GLY A 164 -5.77 -1.75 -6.50
C GLY A 164 -5.06 -2.63 -7.52
N LEU A 165 -5.47 -3.88 -7.70
CA LEU A 165 -4.89 -4.74 -8.75
C LEU A 165 -5.19 -4.23 -10.15
N GLU A 166 -6.45 -3.88 -10.41
CA GLU A 166 -6.87 -3.48 -11.75
C GLU A 166 -6.22 -2.14 -12.17
N VAL A 167 -6.01 -1.22 -11.22
CA VAL A 167 -5.22 0.00 -11.46
C VAL A 167 -3.78 -0.33 -11.91
N ILE A 168 -3.17 -1.37 -11.36
CA ILE A 168 -1.77 -1.76 -11.65
C ILE A 168 -1.68 -2.61 -12.93
N ILE A 169 -2.59 -3.57 -13.13
CA ILE A 169 -2.53 -4.56 -14.22
C ILE A 169 -2.93 -3.96 -15.55
N THR A 170 -4.03 -3.20 -15.59
CA THR A 170 -4.59 -2.63 -16.83
C THR A 170 -3.54 -1.91 -17.69
N PRO A 171 -2.65 -1.06 -17.15
CA PRO A 171 -1.65 -0.38 -17.97
C PRO A 171 -0.49 -1.25 -18.46
N ILE A 172 -0.26 -2.45 -17.91
CA ILE A 172 0.94 -3.28 -18.21
C ILE A 172 1.03 -3.65 -19.70
N THR A 173 -0.10 -3.87 -20.35
CA THR A 173 -0.16 -4.24 -21.78
C THR A 173 0.16 -3.06 -22.70
N GLY A 174 -0.18 -1.83 -22.28
CA GLY A 174 0.07 -0.58 -23.01
C GLY A 174 1.48 -0.02 -22.83
N VAL A 175 2.33 -0.63 -21.99
CA VAL A 175 3.69 -0.17 -21.76
C VAL A 175 4.54 -0.32 -23.02
N GLY A 176 5.20 0.77 -23.38
CA GLY A 176 6.24 0.83 -24.40
C GLY A 176 7.60 1.20 -23.83
N LEU A 177 8.63 1.21 -24.68
CA LEU A 177 9.97 1.68 -24.35
C LEU A 177 10.33 2.87 -25.24
N LYS A 178 10.84 3.94 -24.64
CA LYS A 178 11.41 5.09 -25.35
C LYS A 178 12.91 5.10 -25.10
N GLN A 179 13.69 5.15 -26.16
CA GLN A 179 15.14 5.27 -26.05
C GLN A 179 15.50 6.68 -25.61
N VAL A 180 16.38 6.79 -24.61
CA VAL A 180 16.92 8.05 -24.10
C VAL A 180 18.45 7.95 -24.06
N PRO A 181 19.18 8.91 -24.63
CA PRO A 181 20.64 8.94 -24.52
C PRO A 181 21.04 9.34 -23.09
N VAL A 182 21.84 8.51 -22.42
CA VAL A 182 22.38 8.79 -21.09
C VAL A 182 23.89 8.62 -21.14
N GLN A 183 24.65 9.72 -21.04
CA GLN A 183 26.12 9.72 -20.99
C GLN A 183 26.78 8.88 -22.11
N GLY A 184 26.29 8.99 -23.35
CA GLY A 184 26.81 8.24 -24.50
C GLY A 184 26.35 6.78 -24.61
N ASN A 185 25.64 6.26 -23.60
CA ASN A 185 25.01 4.96 -23.62
C ASN A 185 23.51 5.05 -23.98
N LYS A 186 22.99 3.99 -24.61
CA LYS A 186 21.56 3.85 -24.91
C LYS A 186 20.86 3.31 -23.67
N PHE A 187 19.89 4.05 -23.15
CA PHE A 187 19.00 3.57 -22.09
C PHE A 187 17.56 3.59 -22.59
N TYR A 188 16.72 2.67 -22.10
CA TYR A 188 15.32 2.59 -22.49
C TYR A 188 14.45 2.87 -21.28
N VAL A 189 13.67 3.95 -21.33
CA VAL A 189 12.76 4.33 -20.25
C VAL A 189 11.35 3.84 -20.60
N PRO A 190 10.63 3.23 -19.64
CA PRO A 190 9.24 2.85 -19.85
C PRO A 190 8.38 4.07 -20.15
N ARG A 191 7.58 3.98 -21.23
CA ARG A 191 6.58 4.98 -21.60
C ARG A 191 5.21 4.45 -21.18
N TYR A 192 4.54 5.23 -20.35
CA TYR A 192 3.16 5.01 -19.93
C TYR A 192 2.36 6.25 -20.30
N GLU A 193 1.18 6.04 -20.84
CA GLU A 193 0.15 7.05 -21.04
C GLU A 193 -1.14 6.46 -20.50
N ILE A 194 -1.53 6.90 -19.31
CA ILE A 194 -2.71 6.39 -18.61
C ILE A 194 -3.61 7.60 -18.33
N ASP A 195 -4.85 7.50 -18.77
CA ASP A 195 -5.89 8.46 -18.42
C ASP A 195 -6.82 7.80 -17.40
N TYR A 196 -6.62 8.12 -16.12
CA TYR A 196 -7.43 7.60 -15.03
C TYR A 196 -8.87 8.12 -15.04
N THR A 197 -9.18 9.13 -15.86
CA THR A 197 -10.55 9.61 -16.07
C THR A 197 -11.30 8.77 -17.11
N SER A 198 -10.56 7.99 -17.91
CA SER A 198 -11.14 7.13 -18.94
C SER A 198 -11.57 5.78 -18.37
N TRP A 199 -12.66 5.23 -18.92
CA TRP A 199 -13.12 3.90 -18.53
C TRP A 199 -12.06 2.82 -18.83
N PRO A 200 -11.81 1.84 -17.95
CA PRO A 200 -12.52 1.51 -16.69
C PRO A 200 -11.90 2.09 -15.39
N TYR A 201 -10.89 2.95 -15.49
CA TYR A 201 -10.11 3.40 -14.32
C TYR A 201 -10.90 4.07 -13.20
N PRO A 202 -11.94 4.90 -13.45
CA PRO A 202 -12.73 5.49 -12.38
C PRO A 202 -13.35 4.44 -11.44
N VAL A 203 -13.79 3.29 -11.97
CA VAL A 203 -14.35 2.21 -11.13
C VAL A 203 -13.26 1.59 -10.27
N PHE A 204 -12.10 1.29 -10.85
CA PHE A 204 -11.00 0.70 -10.11
C PHE A 204 -10.51 1.62 -8.99
N LEU A 205 -10.41 2.91 -9.25
CA LEU A 205 -10.07 3.92 -8.26
C LEU A 205 -11.13 4.00 -7.15
N VAL A 206 -12.42 4.06 -7.49
CA VAL A 206 -13.50 4.08 -6.49
C VAL A 206 -13.42 2.85 -5.59
N LEU A 207 -13.23 1.65 -6.16
CA LEU A 207 -13.08 0.42 -5.36
C LEU A 207 -11.85 0.50 -4.45
N SER A 208 -10.70 0.90 -4.98
CA SER A 208 -9.44 0.97 -4.23
C SER A 208 -9.53 1.95 -3.06
N HIS A 209 -9.94 3.19 -3.33
CA HIS A 209 -10.08 4.25 -2.32
C HIS A 209 -11.17 3.93 -1.30
N SER A 210 -12.31 3.38 -1.72
CA SER A 210 -13.36 2.96 -0.79
C SER A 210 -12.87 1.86 0.16
N GLY A 211 -12.07 0.91 -0.34
CA GLY A 211 -11.42 -0.11 0.46
C GLY A 211 -10.45 0.49 1.50
N GLY A 212 -9.58 1.39 1.06
CA GLY A 212 -8.64 2.12 1.93
C GLY A 212 -9.34 2.93 3.02
N ILE A 213 -10.38 3.70 2.66
CA ILE A 213 -11.20 4.46 3.61
C ILE A 213 -11.88 3.55 4.61
N LEU A 214 -12.43 2.42 4.18
CA LEU A 214 -13.08 1.48 5.06
C LEU A 214 -12.10 0.85 6.07
N TYR A 215 -10.87 0.55 5.65
CA TYR A 215 -9.80 0.16 6.59
C TYR A 215 -9.55 1.24 7.64
N MET A 216 -9.38 2.49 7.21
CA MET A 216 -9.13 3.61 8.13
C MET A 216 -10.25 3.78 9.17
N LEU A 217 -11.52 3.66 8.73
CA LEU A 217 -12.67 3.71 9.63
C LEU A 217 -12.67 2.57 10.65
N VAL A 218 -12.39 1.33 10.22
CA VAL A 218 -12.28 0.19 11.14
C VAL A 218 -11.17 0.41 12.16
N TYR A 219 -10.02 0.91 11.73
CA TYR A 219 -8.91 1.23 12.62
C TYR A 219 -9.31 2.29 13.65
N ALA A 220 -9.91 3.39 13.22
CA ALA A 220 -10.38 4.45 14.11
C ALA A 220 -11.39 3.93 15.15
N ILE A 221 -12.36 3.13 14.73
CA ILE A 221 -13.36 2.52 15.63
C ILE A 221 -12.68 1.57 16.62
N THR A 222 -11.78 0.70 16.15
CA THR A 222 -11.08 -0.27 17.00
C THR A 222 -10.21 0.42 18.04
N ILE A 223 -9.45 1.43 17.64
CA ILE A 223 -8.63 2.25 18.54
C ILE A 223 -9.49 2.94 19.60
N ARG A 224 -10.65 3.48 19.21
CA ARG A 224 -11.60 4.11 20.15
C ARG A 224 -12.15 3.09 21.16
N LYS A 225 -12.57 1.91 20.71
CA LYS A 225 -13.03 0.83 21.62
C LYS A 225 -11.94 0.42 22.62
N LEU A 226 -10.70 0.26 22.15
CA LEU A 226 -9.55 -0.04 23.01
C LEU A 226 -9.25 1.07 24.04
N SER A 227 -9.57 2.33 23.73
CA SER A 227 -9.42 3.43 24.67
C SER A 227 -10.49 3.46 25.76
N SER A 228 -11.73 3.07 25.43
CA SER A 228 -12.86 3.04 26.35
C SER A 228 -12.76 1.93 27.39
N ILE A 229 -12.25 0.75 27.02
CA ILE A 229 -12.06 -0.39 27.93
C ILE A 229 -11.07 -0.05 29.07
N ARG A 230 -10.24 0.98 28.90
CA ARG A 230 -9.20 1.37 29.85
C ARG A 230 -9.63 2.44 30.87
N GLN A 231 -10.88 2.91 30.83
CA GLN A 231 -11.44 3.76 31.89
C GLN A 231 -12.41 2.95 32.77
N PRO A 232 -11.93 2.22 33.80
CA PRO A 232 -12.79 1.86 34.91
C PRO A 232 -12.89 3.06 35.85
N TYR A 233 -14.12 3.59 36.01
CA TYR A 233 -14.64 4.34 37.16
C TYR A 233 -13.64 5.20 37.97
N TYR A 234 -13.56 6.50 37.64
CA TYR A 234 -13.39 7.55 38.65
C TYR A 234 -14.75 8.24 38.84
N HIS A 235 -15.66 7.59 39.57
CA HIS A 235 -16.74 8.30 40.21
C HIS A 235 -16.54 8.17 41.72
N TYR A 236 -16.35 9.35 42.31
CA TYR A 236 -16.24 9.64 43.74
C TYR A 236 -17.40 9.08 44.54
#